data_AF-A0A7V2LE83-F1
#
_entry.id   AF-A0A7V2LE83-F1
#
_cell.length_a   1.000
_cell.length_b   1.000
_cell.length_c   1.000
_cell.angle_alpha   90.00
_cell.angle_beta   90.00
_cell.angle_gamma   90.00
#
_symmetry.space_group_name_H-M   'P 1'
#
loop_
_entity.id
_entity.type
_entity.pdbx_description
1 polymer ?
#
loop_
_entity_poly.entity_id
_entity_poly.type
_entity_poly.pdbx_seq_one_letter_code
_entity_poly.pdbx_strand_id
1 'polypeptide(L)'
;MKSDIRLIIQRLIVISSFPPFTYFYKKVYGLAVVVATLLLRRMDGVLAIYLRRGMAKDEVLYGLSDIDLSVIIDNENRDRIAVKEAKERVIGTYNKLSRFIPLFIKDEEELGIYSFSEFTEVYKDYDFHRYRFNEGKHTWRLLYGKDVVKALPALPENELYLPATKELGVWWLLVNDELNSAHAHPLFKRKYLWYKAVAEVSRVYLFICHDENIQSREAALYRVKEYLDSEHVRYIDKVQGYLKKLTSREDLILDELVELLILLIGRSVREMERKVYKDADVKEAVIDAPDYQDLVVEPDLLSFIEKLETYIREIEPYLDYAALIPQVEFSMDILANSDIDSLDLVLGLKEFVPFDKLRRLSSLFEGNGSSQCIEPFITDGAVALSLWSDRPERCLKSLKQCPEFFTLLPEETPRPFSLLAGRKQKQIWFALPLDFFQKTVARRVAKIEDVISDPQIYRMKDLDLLRFFWAASRTKLLAASLDNEEVRVPVTSRQILEALMEFSPKDEPWLSDLHVEYTRGLLGKESELYRYVSKSIEFLKGM
;
A
#
# COMPACT_ATOMS: atom_id res chain seq x y z
N MET A 1 3.71 28.15 -14.30
CA MET A 1 5.01 28.85 -14.48
C MET A 1 6.23 28.10 -13.94
N LYS A 2 6.37 27.77 -12.64
CA LYS A 2 7.55 26.99 -12.17
C LYS A 2 7.58 25.55 -12.68
N SER A 3 6.41 24.93 -12.91
CA SER A 3 6.29 23.55 -13.43
C SER A 3 6.84 23.43 -14.86
N ASP A 4 6.50 24.38 -15.73
CA ASP A 4 6.78 24.31 -17.17
C ASP A 4 8.28 24.41 -17.48
N ILE A 5 9.00 25.29 -16.78
CA ILE A 5 10.46 25.44 -16.92
C ILE A 5 11.18 24.17 -16.45
N ARG A 6 10.75 23.58 -15.32
CA ARG A 6 11.33 22.33 -14.82
C ARG A 6 11.17 21.22 -15.86
N LEU A 7 9.99 21.08 -16.46
CA LEU A 7 9.73 20.08 -17.50
C LEU A 7 10.60 20.30 -18.74
N ILE A 8 10.79 21.54 -19.18
CA ILE A 8 11.68 21.87 -20.31
C ILE A 8 13.12 21.47 -19.98
N ILE A 9 13.63 21.83 -18.80
CA ILE A 9 15.00 21.48 -18.38
C ILE A 9 15.14 19.95 -18.32
N GLN A 10 14.20 19.25 -17.70
CA GLN A 10 14.24 17.78 -17.63
C GLN A 10 14.26 17.16 -19.03
N ARG A 11 13.41 17.66 -19.94
CA ARG A 11 13.37 17.19 -21.32
C ARG A 11 14.70 17.44 -22.05
N LEU A 12 15.30 18.62 -21.87
CA LEU A 12 16.60 18.94 -22.46
C LEU A 12 17.71 18.02 -21.94
N ILE A 13 17.75 17.75 -20.63
CA ILE A 13 18.72 16.83 -20.02
C ILE A 13 18.54 15.41 -20.61
N VAL A 14 17.31 14.91 -20.68
CA VAL A 14 17.02 13.59 -21.26
C VAL A 14 17.46 13.51 -22.72
N ILE A 15 17.13 14.52 -23.54
CA ILE A 15 17.54 14.58 -24.97
C ILE A 15 19.07 14.60 -25.10
N SER A 16 19.75 15.31 -24.21
CA SER A 16 21.20 15.46 -24.25
C SER A 16 21.94 14.38 -23.47
N SER A 17 21.28 13.32 -23.00
CA SER A 17 21.90 12.25 -22.19
C SER A 17 22.72 11.27 -23.05
N PHE A 18 23.64 11.80 -23.85
CA PHE A 18 24.63 11.08 -24.63
C PHE A 18 26.05 11.58 -24.30
N PRO A 19 27.12 10.80 -24.53
CA PRO A 19 28.49 11.27 -24.32
C PRO A 19 28.80 12.51 -25.19
N PRO A 20 29.41 13.57 -24.65
CA PRO A 20 30.06 13.68 -23.33
C PRO A 20 29.15 14.20 -22.20
N PHE A 21 27.93 14.66 -22.49
CA PHE A 21 27.04 15.28 -21.51
C PHE A 21 26.63 14.34 -20.37
N THR A 22 26.51 13.03 -20.63
CA THR A 22 26.29 12.03 -19.57
C THR A 22 27.36 12.10 -18.47
N TYR A 23 28.63 12.34 -18.83
CA TYR A 23 29.70 12.50 -17.84
C TYR A 23 29.54 13.79 -17.05
N PHE A 24 29.16 14.88 -17.71
CA PHE A 24 28.85 16.15 -17.06
C PHE A 24 27.71 15.99 -16.04
N TYR A 25 26.59 15.38 -16.44
CA TYR A 25 25.47 15.13 -15.53
C TYR A 25 25.85 14.23 -14.36
N LYS A 26 26.66 13.18 -14.58
CA LYS A 26 27.21 12.35 -13.51
C LYS A 26 27.98 13.18 -12.48
N LYS A 27 28.80 14.13 -12.93
CA LYS A 27 29.55 15.02 -12.03
C LYS A 27 28.64 15.98 -11.28
N VAL A 28 27.60 16.52 -11.92
CA VAL A 28 26.61 17.38 -11.25
C VAL A 28 25.87 16.63 -10.14
N TYR A 29 25.38 15.41 -10.41
CA TYR A 29 24.72 14.58 -9.39
C TYR A 29 25.69 14.20 -8.27
N GLY A 30 26.93 13.81 -8.60
CA GLY A 30 27.96 13.50 -7.61
C GLY A 30 28.29 14.70 -6.73
N LEU A 31 28.41 15.91 -7.31
CA LEU A 31 28.63 17.14 -6.55
C LEU A 31 27.46 17.45 -5.62
N ALA A 32 26.21 17.27 -6.08
CA ALA A 32 25.02 17.46 -5.26
C ALA A 32 25.01 16.53 -4.03
N VAL A 33 25.36 15.25 -4.21
CA VAL A 33 25.51 14.29 -3.10
C VAL A 33 26.61 14.71 -2.13
N VAL A 34 27.77 15.13 -2.63
CA VAL A 34 28.88 15.58 -1.78
C VAL A 34 28.45 16.80 -0.96
N VAL A 35 27.84 17.81 -1.59
CA VAL A 35 27.36 19.01 -0.89
C VAL A 35 26.32 18.66 0.17
N ALA A 36 25.33 17.82 -0.16
CA ALA A 36 24.32 17.39 0.81
C ALA A 36 24.96 16.65 1.99
N THR A 37 25.86 15.71 1.72
CA THR A 37 26.57 14.95 2.76
C THR A 37 27.39 15.88 3.66
N LEU A 38 28.10 16.86 3.09
CA LEU A 38 28.92 17.82 3.84
C LEU A 38 28.09 18.70 4.78
N LEU A 39 26.89 19.08 4.38
CA LEU A 39 25.98 19.90 5.18
C LEU A 39 25.29 19.07 6.26
N LEU A 40 24.79 17.88 5.91
CA LEU A 40 24.08 17.00 6.84
C LEU A 40 25.00 16.42 7.91
N ARG A 41 26.23 16.01 7.57
CA ARG A 41 27.19 15.44 8.54
C ARG A 41 27.63 16.40 9.64
N ARG A 42 27.44 17.72 9.43
CA ARG A 42 27.80 18.76 10.42
C ARG A 42 26.73 18.95 11.48
N MET A 43 25.60 18.27 11.37
CA MET A 43 24.52 18.39 12.34
C MET A 43 24.76 17.47 13.52
N ASP A 44 24.69 18.04 14.71
CA ASP A 44 24.81 17.30 15.95
C ASP A 44 23.73 16.23 16.05
N GLY A 45 24.16 14.98 16.09
CA GLY A 45 23.30 13.80 16.23
C GLY A 45 23.19 12.96 14.98
N VAL A 46 23.73 13.38 13.84
CA VAL A 46 23.74 12.52 12.65
C VAL A 46 24.72 11.36 12.84
N LEU A 47 24.18 10.15 12.94
CA LEU A 47 24.92 8.89 13.11
C LEU A 47 25.43 8.34 11.79
N ALA A 48 24.59 8.38 10.74
CA ALA A 48 24.90 7.83 9.44
C ALA A 48 24.15 8.55 8.30
N ILE A 49 24.76 8.58 7.12
CA ILE A 49 24.13 9.08 5.89
C ILE A 49 24.36 8.04 4.79
N TYR A 50 23.27 7.65 4.12
CA TYR A 50 23.28 6.69 3.03
C TYR A 50 22.77 7.29 1.73
N LEU A 51 23.41 6.91 0.62
CA LEU A 51 22.85 7.03 -0.72
C LEU A 51 22.11 5.74 -1.05
N ARG A 52 20.88 5.85 -1.56
CA ARG A 52 20.01 4.71 -1.85
C ARG A 52 19.72 4.57 -3.35
N ARG A 53 19.03 3.46 -3.70
CA ARG A 53 18.37 3.19 -4.98
C ARG A 53 19.25 3.47 -6.22
N GLY A 54 18.70 4.09 -7.26
CA GLY A 54 19.30 4.16 -8.60
C GLY A 54 20.70 4.77 -8.59
N MET A 55 20.91 5.82 -7.79
CA MET A 55 22.23 6.45 -7.61
C MET A 55 23.25 5.53 -6.92
N ALA A 56 22.83 4.75 -5.94
CA ALA A 56 23.71 3.80 -5.25
C ALA A 56 24.08 2.59 -6.12
N LYS A 57 23.26 2.27 -7.12
CA LYS A 57 23.46 1.17 -8.07
C LYS A 57 24.07 1.60 -9.41
N ASP A 58 24.38 2.88 -9.58
CA ASP A 58 24.80 3.49 -10.86
C ASP A 58 23.77 3.33 -12.01
N GLU A 59 22.48 3.19 -11.69
CA GLU A 59 21.35 3.07 -12.64
C GLU A 59 20.62 4.41 -12.84
N VAL A 60 21.38 5.50 -12.87
CA VAL A 60 20.84 6.86 -12.91
C VAL A 60 20.45 7.23 -14.32
N LEU A 61 19.20 7.66 -14.49
CA LEU A 61 18.74 8.32 -15.69
C LEU A 61 18.67 9.83 -15.44
N TYR A 62 19.70 10.54 -15.89
CA TYR A 62 19.85 11.96 -15.61
C TYR A 62 18.65 12.79 -16.10
N GLY A 63 18.14 13.63 -15.21
CA GLY A 63 16.97 14.49 -15.46
C GLY A 63 15.64 13.86 -15.08
N LEU A 64 15.59 12.54 -14.91
CA LEU A 64 14.42 11.81 -14.43
C LEU A 64 14.61 11.16 -13.06
N SER A 65 15.81 10.66 -12.76
CA SER A 65 16.14 10.13 -11.44
C SER A 65 16.34 11.24 -10.42
N ASP A 66 15.84 10.97 -9.23
CA ASP A 66 16.01 11.66 -7.97
C ASP A 66 17.30 11.22 -7.23
N ILE A 67 17.63 11.96 -6.17
CA ILE A 67 18.69 11.58 -5.23
C ILE A 67 18.04 11.12 -3.92
N ASP A 68 17.90 9.81 -3.77
CA ASP A 68 17.40 9.21 -2.52
C ASP A 68 18.49 9.18 -1.45
N LEU A 69 18.31 9.95 -0.38
CA LEU A 69 19.15 9.89 0.81
C LEU A 69 18.39 9.23 1.97
N SER A 70 19.14 8.62 2.89
CA SER A 70 18.66 8.29 4.23
C SER A 70 19.61 8.82 5.28
N VAL A 71 19.06 9.37 6.37
CA VAL A 71 19.83 9.95 7.47
C VAL A 71 19.39 9.29 8.77
N ILE A 72 20.35 8.72 9.49
CA ILE A 72 20.10 8.09 10.80
C ILE A 72 20.59 9.03 11.89
N ILE A 73 19.74 9.30 12.87
CA ILE A 73 20.02 10.15 14.03
C ILE A 73 20.30 9.27 15.24
N ASP A 74 21.42 9.54 15.91
CA ASP A 74 21.78 8.91 17.17
C ASP A 74 20.83 9.34 18.30
N ASN A 75 20.35 8.37 19.07
CA ASN A 75 19.50 8.57 20.22
C ASN A 75 20.03 7.88 21.50
N GLU A 76 21.17 7.19 21.46
CA GLU A 76 21.64 6.38 22.60
C GLU A 76 21.95 7.22 23.85
N ASN A 77 22.29 8.50 23.67
CA ASN A 77 22.65 9.42 24.76
C ASN A 77 21.85 10.73 24.74
N ARG A 78 20.68 10.73 24.12
CA ARG A 78 19.88 11.95 23.91
C ARG A 78 18.46 11.76 24.40
N ASP A 79 17.91 12.81 25.01
CA ASP A 79 16.48 12.82 25.30
C ASP A 79 15.66 12.92 23.99
N ARG A 80 14.36 12.62 24.09
CA ARG A 80 13.44 12.63 22.95
C ARG A 80 13.34 14.00 22.29
N ILE A 81 13.52 15.08 23.04
CA ILE A 81 13.43 16.46 22.53
C ILE A 81 14.63 16.73 21.62
N ALA A 82 15.84 16.40 22.06
CA ALA A 82 17.06 16.58 21.28
C ALA A 82 17.07 15.75 19.98
N VAL A 83 16.51 14.54 19.98
CA VAL A 83 16.32 13.72 18.76
C VAL A 83 15.35 14.40 17.79
N LYS A 84 14.21 14.88 18.29
CA LYS A 84 13.21 15.58 17.48
C LYS A 84 13.80 16.85 16.86
N GLU A 85 14.48 17.67 17.64
CA GLU A 85 15.14 18.88 17.13
C GLU A 85 16.23 18.55 16.09
N ALA A 86 16.98 17.46 16.28
CA ALA A 86 17.97 17.02 15.30
C ALA A 86 17.32 16.63 13.96
N LYS A 87 16.21 15.89 14.01
CA LYS A 87 15.41 15.57 12.82
C LYS A 87 14.90 16.84 12.13
N GLU A 88 14.30 17.76 12.87
CA GLU A 88 13.79 19.02 12.33
C GLU A 88 14.90 19.86 11.66
N ARG A 89 16.12 19.86 12.22
CA ARG A 89 17.29 20.51 11.60
C ARG A 89 17.72 19.84 10.29
N VAL A 90 17.70 18.51 10.24
CA VAL A 90 17.98 17.74 9.01
C VAL A 90 16.94 18.05 7.95
N ILE A 91 15.65 17.93 8.28
CA ILE A 91 14.52 18.28 7.40
C ILE A 91 14.67 19.71 6.89
N GLY A 92 14.87 20.67 7.79
CA GLY A 92 15.00 22.08 7.44
C GLY A 92 16.17 22.36 6.48
N THR A 93 17.27 21.63 6.60
CA THR A 93 18.42 21.79 5.70
C THR A 93 18.23 21.07 4.37
N TYR A 94 17.64 19.88 4.39
CA TYR A 94 17.27 19.17 3.18
C TYR A 94 16.25 19.98 2.36
N ASN A 95 15.26 20.57 3.03
CA ASN A 95 14.28 21.47 2.41
C ASN A 95 14.91 22.75 1.86
N LYS A 96 16.01 23.24 2.43
CA LYS A 96 16.82 24.30 1.82
C LYS A 96 17.53 23.77 0.58
N LEU A 97 18.16 22.60 0.65
CA LEU A 97 18.86 21.98 -0.47
C LEU A 97 17.94 21.71 -1.66
N SER A 98 16.74 21.16 -1.45
CA SER A 98 15.76 20.87 -2.50
C SER A 98 15.20 22.12 -3.19
N ARG A 99 15.31 23.30 -2.56
CA ARG A 99 14.99 24.58 -3.21
C ARG A 99 16.05 25.02 -4.21
N PHE A 100 17.32 24.70 -3.97
CA PHE A 100 18.44 25.10 -4.82
C PHE A 100 18.87 24.02 -5.80
N ILE A 101 18.70 22.75 -5.42
CA ILE A 101 19.09 21.57 -6.19
C ILE A 101 17.81 20.76 -6.45
N PRO A 102 17.16 20.94 -7.61
CA PRO A 102 15.86 20.33 -7.93
C PRO A 102 15.90 18.81 -8.16
N LEU A 103 17.06 18.19 -7.87
CA LEU A 103 17.29 16.73 -7.87
C LEU A 103 16.86 16.08 -6.55
N PHE A 104 16.79 16.87 -5.47
CA PHE A 104 16.17 16.44 -4.23
C PHE A 104 14.68 16.73 -4.30
N ILE A 105 13.87 15.71 -4.03
CA ILE A 105 12.42 15.86 -3.98
C ILE A 105 12.07 16.53 -2.64
N LYS A 106 10.99 17.33 -2.65
CA LYS A 106 10.55 18.12 -1.49
C LYS A 106 9.69 17.31 -0.52
N ASP A 107 9.51 16.03 -0.81
CA ASP A 107 8.70 15.15 0.00
C ASP A 107 9.54 14.65 1.18
N GLU A 108 9.03 14.89 2.38
CA GLU A 108 9.67 14.44 3.61
C GLU A 108 9.63 12.91 3.70
N GLU A 109 8.64 12.26 3.08
CA GLU A 109 8.51 10.79 3.05
C GLU A 109 9.60 10.13 2.20
N GLU A 110 10.08 10.82 1.16
CA GLU A 110 11.15 10.30 0.32
C GLU A 110 12.54 10.43 0.99
N LEU A 111 12.74 11.43 1.85
CA LEU A 111 13.93 11.49 2.69
C LEU A 111 13.75 10.57 3.90
N GLY A 112 14.34 9.38 3.86
CA GLY A 112 14.27 8.44 4.98
C GLY A 112 15.08 8.92 6.18
N ILE A 113 14.48 9.74 7.05
CA ILE A 113 15.07 10.21 8.31
C ILE A 113 14.53 9.37 9.46
N TYR A 114 15.43 8.72 10.18
CA TYR A 114 15.06 7.87 11.31
C TYR A 114 15.92 8.22 12.52
N SER A 115 15.36 8.15 13.72
CA SER A 115 16.20 7.88 14.89
C SER A 115 16.71 6.42 14.83
N PHE A 116 17.79 6.10 15.52
CA PHE A 116 18.32 4.74 15.50
C PHE A 116 17.31 3.70 16.05
N SER A 117 16.50 4.08 17.05
CA SER A 117 15.42 3.20 17.55
C SER A 117 14.33 3.00 16.51
N GLU A 118 13.84 4.08 15.90
CA GLU A 118 12.81 4.01 14.85
C GLU A 118 13.30 3.21 13.64
N PHE A 119 14.56 3.38 13.23
CA PHE A 119 15.14 2.60 12.14
C PHE A 119 15.08 1.09 12.44
N THR A 120 15.36 0.72 13.69
CA THR A 120 15.35 -0.67 14.15
C THR A 120 13.93 -1.21 14.29
N GLU A 121 13.01 -0.39 14.80
CA GLU A 121 11.57 -0.70 14.93
C GLU A 121 10.93 -0.89 13.55
N VAL A 122 11.16 0.05 12.63
CA VAL A 122 10.69 -0.02 11.24
C VAL A 122 11.23 -1.28 10.56
N TYR A 123 12.49 -1.64 10.80
CA TYR A 123 13.05 -2.90 10.31
C TYR A 123 12.41 -4.14 10.92
N LYS A 124 12.01 -4.10 12.19
CA LYS A 124 11.45 -5.26 12.89
C LYS A 124 9.98 -5.48 12.51
N ASP A 125 9.22 -4.40 12.43
CA ASP A 125 7.77 -4.46 12.48
C ASP A 125 7.09 -4.21 11.12
N TYR A 126 7.80 -3.66 10.13
CA TYR A 126 7.23 -3.32 8.82
C TYR A 126 7.87 -4.14 7.69
N ASP A 127 7.07 -5.03 7.10
CA ASP A 127 7.52 -5.97 6.05
C ASP A 127 8.10 -5.27 4.82
N PHE A 128 7.49 -4.17 4.35
CA PHE A 128 8.05 -3.39 3.23
C PHE A 128 9.51 -2.94 3.52
N HIS A 129 9.75 -2.43 4.72
CA HIS A 129 11.08 -1.95 5.12
C HIS A 129 12.07 -3.09 5.35
N ARG A 130 11.62 -4.26 5.82
CA ARG A 130 12.45 -5.47 5.93
C ARG A 130 13.11 -5.82 4.60
N TYR A 131 12.32 -5.89 3.53
CA TYR A 131 12.83 -6.21 2.20
C TYR A 131 13.80 -5.13 1.71
N ARG A 132 13.43 -3.85 1.83
CA ARG A 132 14.25 -2.73 1.36
C ARG A 132 15.56 -2.56 2.10
N PHE A 133 15.58 -2.76 3.42
CA PHE A 133 16.81 -2.67 4.19
C PHE A 133 17.70 -3.88 3.95
N ASN A 134 17.13 -5.07 3.73
CA ASN A 134 17.92 -6.23 3.33
C ASN A 134 18.56 -6.04 1.95
N GLU A 135 17.81 -5.54 0.96
CA GLU A 135 18.38 -5.08 -0.32
C GLU A 135 19.45 -4.00 -0.08
N GLY A 136 19.19 -3.10 0.87
CA GLY A 136 20.07 -1.99 1.21
C GLY A 136 21.43 -2.40 1.75
N LYS A 137 21.54 -3.54 2.46
CA LYS A 137 22.84 -4.08 2.92
C LYS A 137 23.84 -4.28 1.80
N HIS A 138 23.35 -4.59 0.59
CA HIS A 138 24.16 -4.85 -0.58
C HIS A 138 24.28 -3.65 -1.51
N THR A 139 23.28 -2.75 -1.48
CA THR A 139 23.12 -1.74 -2.53
C THR A 139 23.29 -0.31 -2.04
N TRP A 140 23.07 -0.02 -0.76
CA TRP A 140 23.21 1.33 -0.24
C TRP A 140 24.68 1.69 -0.07
N ARG A 141 25.04 2.92 -0.44
CA ARG A 141 26.40 3.44 -0.25
C ARG A 141 26.42 4.29 1.01
N LEU A 142 27.22 3.87 2.00
CA LEU A 142 27.50 4.69 3.16
C LEU A 142 28.31 5.92 2.73
N LEU A 143 27.76 7.11 2.94
CA LEU A 143 28.38 8.39 2.63
C LEU A 143 29.11 8.99 3.84
N TYR A 144 28.62 8.71 5.04
CA TYR A 144 29.18 9.20 6.31
C TYR A 144 28.69 8.36 7.49
N GLY A 145 29.53 8.22 8.52
CA GLY A 145 29.12 7.69 9.83
C GLY A 145 29.32 6.19 10.02
N LYS A 146 28.51 5.59 10.91
CA LYS A 146 28.54 4.15 11.24
C LYS A 146 27.64 3.36 10.29
N ASP A 147 28.10 2.20 9.82
CA ASP A 147 27.31 1.35 8.91
C ASP A 147 26.25 0.52 9.68
N VAL A 148 25.18 1.16 10.13
CA VAL A 148 24.08 0.54 10.86
C VAL A 148 23.22 -0.40 10.01
N VAL A 149 23.08 -0.14 8.71
CA VAL A 149 22.32 -1.00 7.79
C VAL A 149 22.98 -2.38 7.64
N LYS A 150 24.31 -2.42 7.47
CA LYS A 150 25.06 -3.70 7.46
C LYS A 150 25.05 -4.43 8.79
N ALA A 151 24.85 -3.71 9.89
CA ALA A 151 24.79 -4.30 11.24
C ALA A 151 23.42 -4.91 11.57
N LEU A 152 22.38 -4.67 10.76
CA LEU A 152 21.07 -5.31 10.96
C LEU A 152 21.20 -6.84 10.85
N PRO A 153 20.44 -7.61 11.66
CA PRO A 153 20.50 -9.07 11.61
C PRO A 153 20.10 -9.58 10.22
N ALA A 154 20.75 -10.62 9.72
CA ALA A 154 20.39 -11.22 8.45
C ALA A 154 19.05 -11.96 8.60
N LEU A 155 18.16 -11.81 7.61
CA LEU A 155 16.94 -12.58 7.53
C LEU A 155 17.17 -13.78 6.62
N PRO A 156 16.69 -14.98 6.99
CA PRO A 156 16.57 -16.09 6.06
C PRO A 156 15.80 -15.67 4.79
N GLU A 157 16.17 -16.21 3.63
CA GLU A 157 15.55 -15.82 2.35
C GLU A 157 14.04 -16.11 2.32
N ASN A 158 13.60 -17.20 2.94
CA ASN A 158 12.19 -17.55 3.04
C ASN A 158 11.37 -16.54 3.86
N GLU A 159 12.00 -15.84 4.81
CA GLU A 159 11.35 -14.76 5.56
C GLU A 159 11.21 -13.46 4.75
N LEU A 160 11.86 -13.37 3.58
CA LEU A 160 11.82 -12.19 2.72
C LEU A 160 10.75 -12.26 1.63
N TYR A 161 10.13 -13.43 1.37
CA TYR A 161 9.13 -13.54 0.30
C TYR A 161 7.91 -12.66 0.57
N LEU A 162 7.38 -12.69 1.79
CA LEU A 162 6.26 -11.85 2.20
C LEU A 162 6.63 -10.34 2.19
N PRO A 163 7.74 -9.91 2.80
CA PRO A 163 8.31 -8.57 2.60
C PRO A 163 8.43 -8.12 1.13
N ALA A 164 8.89 -9.02 0.25
CA ALA A 164 9.08 -8.72 -1.16
C ALA A 164 7.75 -8.47 -1.89
N THR A 165 6.64 -9.10 -1.51
CA THR A 165 5.35 -8.80 -2.15
C THR A 165 4.80 -7.42 -1.80
N LYS A 166 5.21 -6.82 -0.65
CA LYS A 166 4.82 -5.43 -0.33
C LYS A 166 5.44 -4.41 -1.30
N GLU A 167 6.58 -4.72 -1.88
CA GLU A 167 7.19 -3.89 -2.95
C GLU A 167 6.32 -3.82 -4.20
N LEU A 168 5.63 -4.91 -4.54
CA LEU A 168 4.75 -4.98 -5.71
C LEU A 168 3.57 -4.01 -5.57
N GLY A 169 2.99 -3.89 -4.37
CA GLY A 169 1.90 -2.95 -4.08
C GLY A 169 2.31 -1.48 -4.29
N VAL A 170 3.55 -1.12 -3.91
CA VAL A 170 4.09 0.22 -4.14
C VAL A 170 4.23 0.54 -5.63
N TRP A 171 4.73 -0.41 -6.43
CA TRP A 171 4.84 -0.19 -7.88
C TRP A 171 3.49 -0.12 -8.57
N TRP A 172 2.54 -0.95 -8.12
CA TRP A 172 1.17 -0.87 -8.58
C TRP A 172 0.57 0.52 -8.31
N LEU A 173 0.71 1.04 -7.08
CA LEU A 173 0.21 2.36 -6.72
C LEU A 173 0.76 3.46 -7.65
N LEU A 174 2.07 3.45 -7.88
CA LEU A 174 2.73 4.46 -8.73
C LEU A 174 2.24 4.41 -10.18
N VAL A 175 1.95 3.23 -10.73
CA VAL A 175 1.36 3.14 -12.09
C VAL A 175 -0.14 3.40 -12.10
N ASN A 176 -0.83 3.13 -10.99
CA ASN A 176 -2.25 3.39 -10.86
C ASN A 176 -2.55 4.90 -10.92
N ASP A 177 -1.64 5.76 -10.48
CA ASP A 177 -1.78 7.21 -10.68
C ASP A 177 -1.93 7.61 -12.17
N GLU A 178 -1.47 6.77 -13.10
CA GLU A 178 -1.65 6.98 -14.54
C GLU A 178 -3.07 6.69 -15.04
N LEU A 179 -3.90 6.03 -14.21
CA LEU A 179 -5.33 5.89 -14.44
C LEU A 179 -6.07 7.19 -14.15
N ASN A 180 -5.49 8.13 -13.39
CA ASN A 180 -6.12 9.40 -13.08
C ASN A 180 -5.90 10.41 -14.22
N SER A 181 -6.99 10.71 -14.94
CA SER A 181 -6.94 11.52 -16.17
C SER A 181 -6.47 12.96 -15.96
N ALA A 182 -6.68 13.51 -14.75
CA ALA A 182 -6.35 14.89 -14.41
C ALA A 182 -4.84 15.18 -14.27
N HIS A 183 -4.00 14.14 -14.12
CA HIS A 183 -2.61 14.30 -13.70
C HIS A 183 -1.57 13.60 -14.59
N ALA A 184 -1.96 13.18 -15.80
CA ALA A 184 -1.08 12.42 -16.68
C ALA A 184 0.28 13.13 -16.88
N HIS A 185 1.35 12.47 -16.44
CA HIS A 185 2.70 12.99 -16.60
C HIS A 185 3.06 13.16 -18.09
N PRO A 186 4.06 13.99 -18.44
CA PRO A 186 4.57 14.01 -19.80
C PRO A 186 5.04 12.63 -20.27
N LEU A 187 4.81 12.27 -21.54
CA LEU A 187 5.04 10.93 -22.10
C LEU A 187 6.42 10.32 -21.76
N PHE A 188 7.49 11.12 -21.77
CA PHE A 188 8.84 10.63 -21.44
C PHE A 188 8.98 10.19 -19.97
N LYS A 189 8.26 10.82 -19.04
CA LYS A 189 8.20 10.40 -17.63
C LYS A 189 7.37 9.13 -17.49
N ARG A 190 6.22 9.06 -18.17
CA ARG A 190 5.35 7.87 -18.19
C ARG A 190 6.12 6.64 -18.70
N LYS A 191 6.86 6.78 -19.80
CA LYS A 191 7.79 5.74 -20.33
C LYS A 191 8.81 5.27 -19.30
N TYR A 192 9.42 6.20 -18.57
CA TYR A 192 10.40 5.85 -17.55
C TYR A 192 9.77 5.19 -16.32
N LEU A 193 8.58 5.65 -15.90
CA LEU A 193 7.80 5.04 -14.84
C LEU A 193 7.47 3.59 -15.17
N TRP A 194 6.92 3.32 -16.36
CA TRP A 194 6.62 1.96 -16.82
C TRP A 194 7.87 1.07 -16.92
N TYR A 195 8.99 1.62 -17.40
CA TYR A 195 10.28 0.91 -17.36
C TYR A 195 10.69 0.53 -15.94
N LYS A 196 10.60 1.45 -14.98
CA LYS A 196 10.93 1.18 -13.57
C LYS A 196 9.98 0.14 -12.97
N ALA A 197 8.67 0.33 -13.12
CA ALA A 197 7.65 -0.54 -12.54
C ALA A 197 7.80 -1.98 -13.03
N VAL A 198 7.86 -2.19 -14.35
CA VAL A 198 8.01 -3.54 -14.92
C VAL A 198 9.34 -4.16 -14.51
N ALA A 199 10.44 -3.40 -14.48
CA ALA A 199 11.74 -3.94 -14.07
C ALA A 199 11.78 -4.37 -12.60
N GLU A 200 11.19 -3.58 -11.70
CA GLU A 200 11.22 -3.86 -10.26
C GLU A 200 10.24 -4.99 -9.90
N VAL A 201 9.05 -5.03 -10.53
CA VAL A 201 8.15 -6.18 -10.44
C VAL A 201 8.79 -7.44 -11.01
N SER A 202 9.54 -7.34 -12.12
CA SER A 202 10.31 -8.47 -12.66
C SER A 202 11.37 -8.98 -11.69
N ARG A 203 12.03 -8.09 -10.93
CA ARG A 203 13.01 -8.47 -9.90
C ARG A 203 12.36 -9.25 -8.77
N VAL A 204 11.22 -8.77 -8.27
CA VAL A 204 10.46 -9.47 -7.23
C VAL A 204 9.96 -10.82 -7.75
N TYR A 205 9.46 -10.89 -8.98
CA TYR A 205 9.05 -12.15 -9.61
C TYR A 205 10.21 -13.15 -9.72
N LEU A 206 11.39 -12.72 -10.18
CA LEU A 206 12.57 -13.58 -10.27
C LEU A 206 13.03 -14.05 -8.89
N PHE A 207 13.01 -13.17 -7.89
CA PHE A 207 13.37 -13.50 -6.52
C PHE A 207 12.41 -14.52 -5.89
N ILE A 208 11.09 -14.28 -5.97
CA ILE A 208 10.10 -15.15 -5.33
C ILE A 208 9.91 -16.45 -6.11
N CYS A 209 9.79 -16.39 -7.44
CA CYS A 209 9.41 -17.56 -8.23
C CYS A 209 10.59 -18.43 -8.64
N HIS A 210 11.78 -17.86 -8.75
CA HIS A 210 12.96 -18.56 -9.28
C HIS A 210 14.16 -18.49 -8.34
N ASP A 211 14.02 -17.91 -7.15
CA ASP A 211 15.09 -17.74 -6.16
C ASP A 211 16.31 -16.99 -6.74
N GLU A 212 16.06 -16.09 -7.70
CA GLU A 212 17.09 -15.33 -8.40
C GLU A 212 17.16 -13.88 -7.90
N ASN A 213 18.21 -13.56 -7.15
CA ASN A 213 18.42 -12.21 -6.63
C ASN A 213 19.15 -11.29 -7.62
N ILE A 214 18.41 -10.77 -8.60
CA ILE A 214 18.93 -9.85 -9.61
C ILE A 214 18.96 -8.41 -9.09
N GLN A 215 20.13 -7.76 -9.14
CA GLN A 215 20.33 -6.43 -8.54
C GLN A 215 19.93 -5.27 -9.46
N SER A 216 20.11 -5.42 -10.78
CA SER A 216 19.88 -4.36 -11.75
C SER A 216 18.57 -4.52 -12.52
N ARG A 217 17.95 -3.41 -12.88
CA ARG A 217 16.70 -3.36 -13.66
C ARG A 217 16.88 -3.96 -15.04
N GLU A 218 17.98 -3.64 -15.71
CA GLU A 218 18.26 -4.15 -17.05
C GLU A 218 18.47 -5.67 -17.05
N ALA A 219 19.23 -6.20 -16.10
CA ALA A 219 19.44 -7.64 -15.99
C ALA A 219 18.13 -8.37 -15.65
N ALA A 220 17.28 -7.78 -14.81
CA ALA A 220 15.99 -8.37 -14.48
C ALA A 220 15.05 -8.46 -15.69
N LEU A 221 14.96 -7.38 -16.48
CA LEU A 221 14.19 -7.38 -17.73
C LEU A 221 14.78 -8.35 -18.77
N TYR A 222 16.09 -8.55 -18.79
CA TYR A 222 16.69 -9.58 -19.66
C TYR A 222 16.31 -10.99 -19.20
N ARG A 223 16.48 -11.26 -17.90
CA ARG A 223 16.33 -12.58 -17.30
C ARG A 223 14.88 -13.05 -17.24
N VAL A 224 13.93 -12.16 -16.98
CA VAL A 224 12.50 -12.50 -16.86
C VAL A 224 11.92 -13.10 -18.15
N LYS A 225 12.50 -12.75 -19.32
CA LYS A 225 12.06 -13.26 -20.63
C LYS A 225 12.14 -14.77 -20.75
N GLU A 226 13.05 -15.43 -20.02
CA GLU A 226 13.19 -16.89 -20.04
C GLU A 226 12.00 -17.62 -19.42
N TYR A 227 11.14 -16.89 -18.68
CA TYR A 227 10.00 -17.43 -17.93
C TYR A 227 8.64 -16.93 -18.45
N LEU A 228 8.65 -16.25 -19.60
CA LEU A 228 7.49 -15.64 -20.21
C LEU A 228 7.25 -16.23 -21.60
N ASP A 229 6.00 -16.20 -22.07
CA ASP A 229 5.67 -16.56 -23.45
C ASP A 229 6.15 -15.48 -24.44
N SER A 230 6.05 -15.79 -25.74
CA SER A 230 6.53 -14.91 -26.81
C SER A 230 5.81 -13.55 -26.86
N GLU A 231 4.56 -13.47 -26.42
CA GLU A 231 3.81 -12.23 -26.37
C GLU A 231 4.30 -11.32 -25.25
N HIS A 232 4.45 -11.85 -24.04
CA HIS A 232 4.96 -11.09 -22.91
C HIS A 232 6.45 -10.72 -23.09
N VAL A 233 7.25 -11.56 -23.76
CA VAL A 233 8.62 -11.21 -24.16
C VAL A 233 8.65 -9.98 -25.05
N ARG A 234 7.73 -9.87 -26.02
CA ARG A 234 7.58 -8.69 -26.88
C ARG A 234 7.25 -7.43 -26.05
N TYR A 235 6.43 -7.55 -25.00
CA TYR A 235 6.13 -6.43 -24.11
C TYR A 235 7.37 -5.97 -23.34
N ILE A 236 8.16 -6.91 -22.80
CA ILE A 236 9.44 -6.59 -22.14
C ILE A 236 10.40 -5.90 -23.11
N ASP A 237 10.51 -6.38 -24.37
CA ASP A 237 11.33 -5.74 -25.40
C ASP A 237 10.91 -4.29 -25.67
N LYS A 238 9.59 -4.03 -25.73
CA LYS A 238 9.04 -2.68 -25.88
C LYS A 238 9.42 -1.79 -24.70
N VAL A 239 9.28 -2.28 -23.47
CA VAL A 239 9.65 -1.56 -22.25
C VAL A 239 11.15 -1.22 -22.23
N GLN A 240 12.02 -2.17 -22.56
CA GLN A 240 13.46 -1.91 -22.69
C GLN A 240 13.75 -0.88 -23.79
N GLY A 241 12.97 -0.90 -24.87
CA GLY A 241 13.02 0.08 -25.95
C GLY A 241 12.69 1.52 -25.51
N TYR A 242 11.81 1.69 -24.51
CA TYR A 242 11.42 3.00 -24.01
C TYR A 242 12.59 3.80 -23.43
N LEU A 243 13.54 3.14 -22.75
CA LEU A 243 14.72 3.82 -22.20
C LEU A 243 15.57 4.47 -23.30
N LYS A 244 15.68 3.80 -24.46
CA LYS A 244 16.41 4.31 -25.64
C LYS A 244 15.62 5.36 -26.42
N LYS A 245 14.30 5.42 -26.24
CA LYS A 245 13.36 6.22 -27.01
C LYS A 245 12.44 7.08 -26.12
N LEU A 246 12.95 7.56 -24.99
CA LEU A 246 12.14 8.33 -24.01
C LEU A 246 11.46 9.55 -24.63
N THR A 247 12.15 10.20 -25.58
CA THR A 247 11.69 11.43 -26.23
C THR A 247 10.93 11.16 -27.53
N SER A 248 10.78 9.89 -27.93
CA SER A 248 9.99 9.55 -29.11
C SER A 248 8.50 9.82 -28.88
N ARG A 249 7.79 10.04 -29.98
CA ARG A 249 6.32 10.20 -29.99
C ARG A 249 5.57 8.86 -30.00
N GLU A 250 6.27 7.73 -29.96
CA GLU A 250 5.63 6.41 -29.84
C GLU A 250 4.89 6.35 -28.50
N ASP A 251 3.59 6.07 -28.54
CA ASP A 251 2.77 5.97 -27.33
C ASP A 251 3.08 4.69 -26.53
N LEU A 252 2.51 4.63 -25.33
CA LEU A 252 2.60 3.47 -24.46
C LEU A 252 1.58 2.42 -24.89
N ILE A 253 1.98 1.15 -24.84
CA ILE A 253 1.09 -0.01 -25.00
C ILE A 253 0.44 -0.34 -23.65
N LEU A 254 -0.39 0.57 -23.12
CA LEU A 254 -0.82 0.55 -21.72
C LEU A 254 -1.57 -0.73 -21.34
N ASP A 255 -2.43 -1.23 -22.21
CA ASP A 255 -3.21 -2.45 -21.94
C ASP A 255 -2.27 -3.63 -21.69
N GLU A 256 -1.32 -3.82 -22.60
CA GLU A 256 -0.33 -4.89 -22.57
C GLU A 256 0.65 -4.75 -21.39
N LEU A 257 1.00 -3.53 -21.00
CA LEU A 257 1.89 -3.28 -19.86
C LEU A 257 1.21 -3.56 -18.53
N VAL A 258 -0.06 -3.21 -18.38
CA VAL A 258 -0.85 -3.49 -17.17
C VAL A 258 -1.10 -4.99 -17.07
N GLU A 259 -1.47 -5.64 -18.18
CA GLU A 259 -1.62 -7.10 -18.25
C GLU A 259 -0.33 -7.81 -17.80
N LEU A 260 0.83 -7.42 -18.35
CA LEU A 260 2.12 -7.96 -17.95
C LEU A 260 2.42 -7.73 -16.46
N LEU A 261 2.14 -6.53 -15.94
CA LEU A 261 2.40 -6.19 -14.53
C LEU A 261 1.54 -7.07 -13.61
N ILE A 262 0.24 -7.17 -13.90
CA ILE A 262 -0.71 -8.01 -13.18
C ILE A 262 -0.30 -9.48 -13.23
N LEU A 263 0.14 -9.99 -14.40
CA LEU A 263 0.63 -11.36 -14.55
C LEU A 263 1.81 -11.63 -13.61
N LEU A 264 2.82 -10.76 -13.63
CA LEU A 264 4.02 -10.92 -12.81
C LEU A 264 3.69 -10.81 -11.32
N ILE A 265 2.86 -9.84 -10.93
CA ILE A 265 2.38 -9.68 -9.55
C ILE A 265 1.63 -10.94 -9.11
N GLY A 266 0.66 -11.40 -9.89
CA GLY A 266 -0.17 -12.55 -9.56
C GLY A 266 0.62 -13.84 -9.41
N ARG A 267 1.58 -14.10 -10.31
CA ARG A 267 2.49 -15.25 -10.18
C ARG A 267 3.35 -15.15 -8.92
N SER A 268 3.89 -13.96 -8.63
CA SER A 268 4.72 -13.72 -7.45
C SER A 268 3.96 -13.94 -6.15
N VAL A 269 2.74 -13.41 -6.05
CA VAL A 269 1.90 -13.55 -4.85
C VAL A 269 1.51 -15.02 -4.63
N ARG A 270 1.04 -15.73 -5.66
CA ARG A 270 0.70 -17.16 -5.53
C ARG A 270 1.88 -18.02 -5.10
N GLU A 271 3.05 -17.75 -5.68
CA GLU A 271 4.26 -18.51 -5.36
C GLU A 271 4.78 -18.18 -3.97
N MET A 272 4.68 -16.91 -3.53
CA MET A 272 4.91 -16.52 -2.14
C MET A 272 3.96 -17.29 -1.22
N GLU A 273 2.67 -17.34 -1.53
CA GLU A 273 1.70 -18.04 -0.68
C GLU A 273 2.03 -19.54 -0.58
N ARG A 274 2.38 -20.15 -1.72
CA ARG A 274 2.79 -21.56 -1.78
C ARG A 274 4.04 -21.82 -0.94
N LYS A 275 5.01 -20.89 -0.91
CA LYS A 275 6.27 -21.04 -0.16
C LYS A 275 6.10 -20.73 1.33
N VAL A 276 5.31 -19.72 1.68
CA VAL A 276 5.15 -19.21 3.06
C VAL A 276 4.10 -20.00 3.84
N TYR A 277 2.99 -20.39 3.20
CA TYR A 277 1.85 -21.04 3.88
C TYR A 277 1.74 -22.55 3.62
N LYS A 278 2.76 -23.17 3.01
CA LYS A 278 2.74 -24.60 2.66
C LYS A 278 2.37 -25.51 3.84
N ASP A 279 2.99 -25.23 4.98
CA ASP A 279 2.94 -26.03 6.20
C ASP A 279 2.34 -25.20 7.35
N ALA A 280 1.54 -24.17 7.03
CA ALA A 280 0.91 -23.33 8.03
C ALA A 280 -0.23 -24.09 8.72
N ASP A 281 -0.27 -24.03 10.05
CA ASP A 281 -1.42 -24.52 10.81
C ASP A 281 -2.66 -23.71 10.43
N VAL A 282 -3.75 -24.44 10.15
CA VAL A 282 -5.01 -23.86 9.73
C VAL A 282 -6.05 -24.07 10.82
N LYS A 283 -6.77 -23.01 11.14
CA LYS A 283 -7.95 -23.05 12.02
C LYS A 283 -9.18 -22.68 11.22
N GLU A 284 -10.31 -23.33 11.52
CA GLU A 284 -11.59 -22.92 10.96
C GLU A 284 -12.06 -21.62 11.65
N ALA A 285 -12.44 -20.66 10.83
CA ALA A 285 -13.04 -19.41 11.24
C ALA A 285 -14.37 -19.23 10.52
N VAL A 286 -15.25 -18.41 11.08
CA VAL A 286 -16.54 -18.09 10.49
C VAL A 286 -16.70 -16.58 10.37
N ILE A 287 -17.25 -16.16 9.23
CA ILE A 287 -17.65 -14.79 8.97
C ILE A 287 -19.16 -14.75 8.77
N ASP A 288 -19.82 -13.83 9.45
CA ASP A 288 -21.23 -13.57 9.23
C ASP A 288 -21.35 -12.62 8.04
N ALA A 289 -21.77 -13.12 6.88
CA ALA A 289 -21.97 -12.29 5.70
C ALA A 289 -23.11 -11.29 5.99
N PRO A 290 -22.85 -9.96 5.95
CA PRO A 290 -23.85 -8.99 6.33
C PRO A 290 -24.95 -8.92 5.29
N ASP A 291 -26.16 -8.61 5.74
CA ASP A 291 -27.22 -8.19 4.83
C ASP A 291 -26.87 -6.80 4.29
N TYR A 292 -27.32 -6.46 3.08
CA TYR A 292 -27.14 -5.10 2.55
C TYR A 292 -27.83 -4.06 3.44
N GLN A 293 -28.86 -4.47 4.18
CA GLN A 293 -29.56 -3.63 5.16
C GLN A 293 -28.70 -3.32 6.39
N ASP A 294 -27.69 -4.15 6.67
CA ASP A 294 -26.76 -3.94 7.79
C ASP A 294 -25.66 -2.94 7.44
N LEU A 295 -25.55 -2.55 6.16
CA LEU A 295 -24.60 -1.56 5.68
C LEU A 295 -25.21 -0.16 5.75
N VAL A 296 -24.39 0.81 6.17
CA VAL A 296 -24.80 2.21 6.23
C VAL A 296 -24.78 2.79 4.82
N VAL A 297 -25.93 2.77 4.14
CA VAL A 297 -26.09 3.27 2.78
C VAL A 297 -26.50 4.75 2.80
N GLU A 298 -25.64 5.63 2.29
CA GLU A 298 -26.01 7.04 2.04
C GLU A 298 -27.10 7.13 0.96
N PRO A 299 -28.05 8.09 1.04
CA PRO A 299 -29.06 8.28 -0.02
C PRO A 299 -28.45 8.50 -1.41
N ASP A 300 -27.31 9.19 -1.49
CA ASP A 300 -26.59 9.45 -2.74
C ASP A 300 -25.89 8.18 -3.28
N LEU A 301 -25.66 7.17 -2.43
CA LEU A 301 -25.06 5.90 -2.82
C LEU A 301 -25.97 5.12 -3.76
N LEU A 302 -27.30 5.20 -3.64
CA LEU A 302 -28.21 4.50 -4.55
C LEU A 302 -28.09 5.02 -5.99
N SER A 303 -28.08 6.35 -6.17
CA SER A 303 -27.86 6.94 -7.50
C SER A 303 -26.47 6.60 -8.05
N PHE A 304 -25.48 6.52 -7.16
CA PHE A 304 -24.14 6.08 -7.55
C PHE A 304 -24.11 4.61 -7.99
N ILE A 305 -24.76 3.72 -7.25
CA ILE A 305 -24.88 2.29 -7.57
C ILE A 305 -25.56 2.12 -8.92
N GLU A 306 -26.62 2.87 -9.24
CA GLU A 306 -27.27 2.81 -10.56
C GLU A 306 -26.33 3.21 -11.71
N LYS A 307 -25.53 4.27 -11.52
CA LYS A 307 -24.49 4.67 -12.49
C LYS A 307 -23.43 3.59 -12.64
N LEU A 308 -23.03 2.99 -11.52
CA LEU A 308 -22.02 1.94 -11.47
C LEU A 308 -22.51 0.66 -12.15
N GLU A 309 -23.76 0.23 -11.91
CA GLU A 309 -24.39 -0.91 -12.59
C GLU A 309 -24.45 -0.69 -14.11
N THR A 310 -24.82 0.52 -14.53
CA THR A 310 -24.83 0.90 -15.96
C THR A 310 -23.45 0.73 -16.58
N TYR A 311 -22.41 1.19 -15.88
CA TYR A 311 -21.03 1.09 -16.34
C TYR A 311 -20.52 -0.36 -16.33
N ILE A 312 -20.86 -1.15 -15.30
CA ILE A 312 -20.45 -2.56 -15.20
C ILE A 312 -20.98 -3.38 -16.37
N ARG A 313 -22.21 -3.11 -16.85
CA ARG A 313 -22.73 -3.73 -18.07
C ARG A 313 -21.89 -3.42 -19.32
N GLU A 314 -21.20 -2.29 -19.35
CA GLU A 314 -20.28 -1.95 -20.46
C GLU A 314 -18.98 -2.77 -20.44
N ILE A 315 -18.54 -3.18 -19.24
CA ILE A 315 -17.34 -4.00 -19.05
C ILE A 315 -17.64 -5.48 -18.80
N GLU A 316 -18.91 -5.87 -18.72
CA GLU A 316 -19.38 -7.25 -18.57
C GLU A 316 -18.62 -8.28 -19.43
N PRO A 317 -18.30 -8.04 -20.71
CA PRO A 317 -17.57 -9.03 -21.52
C PRO A 317 -16.20 -9.44 -20.96
N TYR A 318 -15.62 -8.59 -20.11
CA TYR A 318 -14.31 -8.80 -19.47
C TYR A 318 -14.43 -9.38 -18.06
N LEU A 319 -15.65 -9.51 -17.52
CA LEU A 319 -15.87 -9.89 -16.13
C LEU A 319 -16.45 -11.29 -16.02
N ASP A 320 -15.96 -12.05 -15.05
CA ASP A 320 -16.68 -13.22 -14.52
C ASP A 320 -17.78 -12.75 -13.56
N TYR A 321 -17.49 -11.75 -12.72
CA TYR A 321 -18.46 -11.18 -11.78
C TYR A 321 -18.13 -9.74 -11.39
N ALA A 322 -19.12 -9.05 -10.81
CA ALA A 322 -18.93 -7.81 -10.07
C ALA A 322 -19.74 -7.88 -8.76
N ALA A 323 -19.16 -7.49 -7.64
CA ALA A 323 -19.80 -7.56 -6.33
C ALA A 323 -19.42 -6.34 -5.48
N LEU A 324 -20.36 -5.85 -4.67
CA LEU A 324 -20.05 -4.96 -3.55
C LEU A 324 -19.93 -5.81 -2.29
N ILE A 325 -18.77 -5.77 -1.63
CA ILE A 325 -18.54 -6.51 -0.38
C ILE A 325 -18.06 -5.57 0.72
N PRO A 326 -18.38 -5.86 2.00
CA PRO A 326 -17.85 -5.07 3.12
C PRO A 326 -16.33 -5.11 3.16
N GLN A 327 -15.73 -4.01 3.60
CA GLN A 327 -14.30 -3.95 3.84
C GLN A 327 -13.92 -4.67 5.14
N VAL A 328 -13.31 -5.85 5.01
CA VAL A 328 -12.96 -6.71 6.16
C VAL A 328 -11.48 -6.67 6.52
N GLU A 329 -10.68 -5.88 5.81
CA GLU A 329 -9.23 -6.02 5.86
C GLU A 329 -8.63 -5.81 7.26
N PHE A 330 -7.67 -6.68 7.57
CA PHE A 330 -6.84 -6.53 8.76
C PHE A 330 -5.50 -5.83 8.48
N SER A 331 -5.50 -4.54 8.08
CA SER A 331 -4.24 -3.79 7.89
C SER A 331 -3.48 -3.55 9.22
N MET A 332 -2.15 -3.51 9.16
CA MET A 332 -1.27 -3.15 10.29
C MET A 332 -1.43 -1.68 10.70
N ASP A 333 -1.93 -0.82 9.82
CA ASP A 333 -2.27 0.54 10.18
C ASP A 333 -3.74 0.69 10.56
N ILE A 334 -3.96 0.78 11.87
CA ILE A 334 -5.29 0.74 12.49
C ILE A 334 -6.00 2.07 12.30
N LEU A 335 -5.25 3.16 12.20
CA LEU A 335 -5.77 4.48 11.83
C LEU A 335 -6.15 4.51 10.34
N ALA A 336 -5.44 3.74 9.51
CA ALA A 336 -5.81 3.45 8.13
C ALA A 336 -6.78 2.26 7.98
N ASN A 337 -7.54 1.90 9.02
CA ASN A 337 -8.68 0.97 8.97
C ASN A 337 -9.98 1.67 9.41
N SER A 338 -10.16 2.96 9.08
CA SER A 338 -11.31 3.76 9.50
C SER A 338 -12.62 3.43 8.75
N ASP A 339 -12.70 2.28 8.07
CA ASP A 339 -13.72 1.99 7.06
C ASP A 339 -14.69 0.87 7.44
N ILE A 340 -14.91 0.67 8.74
CA ILE A 340 -16.00 -0.20 9.16
C ILE A 340 -17.31 0.35 8.60
N ASP A 341 -18.07 -0.55 7.98
CA ASP A 341 -19.28 -0.28 7.19
C ASP A 341 -19.06 0.34 5.80
N SER A 342 -17.82 0.34 5.30
CA SER A 342 -17.53 0.70 3.90
C SER A 342 -17.61 -0.52 2.99
N LEU A 343 -17.80 -0.24 1.70
CA LEU A 343 -17.95 -1.23 0.64
C LEU A 343 -16.78 -1.17 -0.34
N ASP A 344 -16.22 -2.34 -0.63
CA ASP A 344 -15.31 -2.58 -1.75
C ASP A 344 -16.16 -3.03 -2.95
N LEU A 345 -16.10 -2.28 -4.06
CA LEU A 345 -16.46 -2.87 -5.35
C LEU A 345 -15.37 -3.85 -5.71
N VAL A 346 -15.72 -5.08 -6.09
CA VAL A 346 -14.79 -6.10 -6.57
C VAL A 346 -15.24 -6.57 -7.95
N LEU A 347 -14.33 -6.49 -8.92
CA LEU A 347 -14.54 -6.94 -10.29
C LEU A 347 -13.71 -8.19 -10.55
N GLY A 348 -14.32 -9.38 -10.59
CA GLY A 348 -13.63 -10.61 -10.99
C GLY A 348 -13.43 -10.64 -12.50
N LEU A 349 -12.18 -10.65 -12.96
CA LEU A 349 -11.86 -10.53 -14.38
C LEU A 349 -11.76 -11.90 -15.07
N LYS A 350 -12.48 -12.03 -16.20
CA LYS A 350 -12.33 -13.12 -17.18
C LYS A 350 -11.21 -12.81 -18.18
N GLU A 351 -11.18 -11.55 -18.62
CA GLU A 351 -10.19 -11.00 -19.55
C GLU A 351 -9.72 -9.65 -19.01
N PHE A 352 -8.57 -9.17 -19.46
CA PHE A 352 -8.09 -7.86 -19.06
C PHE A 352 -9.05 -6.75 -19.53
N VAL A 353 -9.48 -5.89 -18.59
CA VAL A 353 -10.33 -4.73 -18.91
C VAL A 353 -9.44 -3.64 -19.51
N PRO A 354 -9.74 -3.12 -20.72
CA PRO A 354 -8.93 -2.08 -21.34
C PRO A 354 -8.74 -0.86 -20.44
N PHE A 355 -7.54 -0.28 -20.49
CA PHE A 355 -7.07 0.81 -19.63
C PHE A 355 -7.97 2.04 -19.67
N ASP A 356 -8.48 2.40 -20.86
CA ASP A 356 -9.39 3.53 -21.00
C ASP A 356 -10.75 3.26 -20.35
N LYS A 357 -11.18 2.00 -20.27
CA LYS A 357 -12.35 1.61 -19.49
C LYS A 357 -12.04 1.76 -18.00
N LEU A 358 -10.94 1.18 -17.50
CA LEU A 358 -10.52 1.37 -16.10
C LEU A 358 -10.38 2.85 -15.68
N ARG A 359 -9.86 3.71 -16.56
CA ARG A 359 -9.82 5.17 -16.35
C ARG A 359 -11.22 5.77 -16.21
N ARG A 360 -12.17 5.39 -17.07
CA ARG A 360 -13.56 5.85 -16.97
C ARG A 360 -14.21 5.39 -15.68
N LEU A 361 -13.96 4.16 -15.28
CA LEU A 361 -14.41 3.63 -14.00
C LEU A 361 -13.87 4.49 -12.85
N SER A 362 -12.57 4.77 -12.79
CA SER A 362 -11.97 5.66 -11.78
C SER A 362 -12.64 7.06 -11.76
N SER A 363 -12.88 7.65 -12.94
CA SER A 363 -13.51 8.98 -13.04
C SER A 363 -14.95 9.04 -12.50
N LEU A 364 -15.69 7.91 -12.47
CA LEU A 364 -17.03 7.86 -11.86
C LEU A 364 -16.97 8.08 -10.35
N PHE A 365 -15.86 7.70 -9.70
CA PHE A 365 -15.67 7.84 -8.26
C PHE A 365 -15.10 9.22 -7.90
N GLU A 366 -14.19 9.78 -8.70
CA GLU A 366 -13.70 11.15 -8.53
C GLU A 366 -14.84 12.17 -8.47
N GLY A 367 -15.87 11.98 -9.31
CA GLY A 367 -17.06 12.84 -9.35
C GLY A 367 -17.90 12.87 -8.06
N ASN A 368 -17.68 11.93 -7.14
CA ASN A 368 -18.35 11.88 -5.84
C ASN A 368 -17.43 12.29 -4.67
N GLY A 369 -16.35 13.01 -4.96
CA GLY A 369 -15.50 13.62 -3.93
C GLY A 369 -14.49 12.67 -3.26
N SER A 370 -14.29 11.47 -3.81
CA SER A 370 -13.26 10.53 -3.35
C SER A 370 -12.29 10.22 -4.49
N SER A 371 -11.01 10.56 -4.35
CA SER A 371 -9.95 10.00 -5.19
C SER A 371 -9.89 8.50 -4.92
N GLN A 372 -10.25 7.70 -5.92
CA GLN A 372 -10.18 6.25 -5.80
C GLN A 372 -9.02 5.67 -6.58
N CYS A 373 -8.40 4.64 -5.99
CA CYS A 373 -7.36 3.85 -6.64
C CYS A 373 -7.92 2.49 -7.00
N ILE A 374 -7.54 1.98 -8.17
CA ILE A 374 -7.82 0.60 -8.55
C ILE A 374 -6.77 -0.26 -7.86
N GLU A 375 -7.16 -1.26 -7.08
CA GLU A 375 -6.27 -2.19 -6.39
C GLU A 375 -6.49 -3.62 -6.93
N PRO A 376 -5.42 -4.32 -7.35
CA PRO A 376 -5.54 -5.68 -7.85
C PRO A 376 -5.55 -6.66 -6.68
N PHE A 377 -6.48 -7.59 -6.76
CA PHE A 377 -6.56 -8.81 -5.97
C PHE A 377 -6.04 -9.97 -6.78
N ILE A 378 -5.26 -10.81 -6.12
CA ILE A 378 -4.80 -12.06 -6.73
C ILE A 378 -5.65 -13.19 -6.17
N THR A 379 -6.50 -13.80 -7.01
CA THR A 379 -7.23 -15.04 -6.68
C THR A 379 -6.51 -16.26 -7.28
N ASP A 380 -7.00 -17.45 -6.96
CA ASP A 380 -6.55 -18.69 -7.59
C ASP A 380 -7.10 -18.80 -9.02
N GLY A 381 -6.38 -18.19 -9.97
CA GLY A 381 -6.68 -18.26 -11.40
C GLY A 381 -7.30 -17.00 -12.00
N ALA A 382 -7.78 -16.04 -11.20
CA ALA A 382 -8.28 -14.75 -11.68
C ALA A 382 -7.58 -13.57 -10.99
N VAL A 383 -7.75 -12.41 -11.59
CA VAL A 383 -7.38 -11.12 -11.00
C VAL A 383 -8.70 -10.45 -10.73
N ALA A 384 -8.87 -9.88 -9.54
CA ALA A 384 -9.97 -8.97 -9.31
C ALA A 384 -9.45 -7.54 -9.12
N LEU A 385 -10.31 -6.55 -9.30
CA LEU A 385 -9.99 -5.15 -9.06
C LEU A 385 -10.94 -4.59 -8.01
N SER A 386 -10.43 -3.84 -7.02
CA SER A 386 -11.27 -2.97 -6.18
C SER A 386 -10.96 -1.51 -6.38
N LEU A 387 -11.95 -0.69 -6.06
CA LEU A 387 -11.88 0.74 -6.06
C LEU A 387 -11.96 1.21 -4.61
N TRP A 388 -10.91 1.89 -4.17
CA TRP A 388 -10.68 2.26 -2.77
C TRP A 388 -10.54 3.77 -2.59
N SER A 389 -11.19 4.34 -1.56
CA SER A 389 -10.98 5.74 -1.16
C SER A 389 -9.64 5.93 -0.43
N ASP A 390 -8.80 6.80 -1.00
CA ASP A 390 -7.69 7.54 -0.39
C ASP A 390 -7.01 6.96 0.88
N ARG A 391 -6.05 6.04 0.71
CA ARG A 391 -5.13 5.60 1.79
C ARG A 391 -3.69 5.38 1.33
N PRO A 392 -2.69 5.71 2.18
CA PRO A 392 -1.27 5.61 1.83
C PRO A 392 -0.67 4.20 2.00
N GLU A 393 -1.21 3.34 2.86
CA GLU A 393 -0.70 1.97 3.07
C GLU A 393 -1.61 0.96 2.37
N ARG A 394 -1.33 0.69 1.09
CA ARG A 394 -2.17 -0.15 0.22
C ARG A 394 -1.51 -1.49 -0.07
N CYS A 395 -2.19 -2.57 0.29
CA CYS A 395 -1.69 -3.93 0.17
C CYS A 395 -2.26 -4.62 -1.06
N LEU A 396 -1.39 -5.32 -1.80
CA LEU A 396 -1.87 -6.44 -2.60
C LEU A 396 -2.53 -7.44 -1.65
N LYS A 397 -3.82 -7.69 -1.87
CA LYS A 397 -4.59 -8.68 -1.10
C LYS A 397 -4.50 -10.04 -1.80
N SER A 398 -4.36 -11.09 -1.00
CA SER A 398 -4.25 -12.47 -1.46
C SER A 398 -5.04 -13.41 -0.55
N LEU A 399 -5.39 -14.60 -1.06
CA LEU A 399 -6.27 -15.55 -0.39
C LEU A 399 -5.79 -15.93 1.01
N LYS A 400 -4.50 -16.14 1.20
CA LYS A 400 -3.92 -16.55 2.49
C LYS A 400 -3.63 -15.36 3.42
N GLN A 401 -3.48 -14.16 2.88
CA GLN A 401 -3.23 -12.96 3.67
C GLN A 401 -4.52 -12.31 4.17
N CYS A 402 -5.59 -12.38 3.38
CA CYS A 402 -6.89 -11.78 3.66
C CYS A 402 -8.02 -12.79 3.44
N PRO A 403 -7.97 -14.00 4.02
CA PRO A 403 -8.94 -15.05 3.74
C PRO A 403 -10.39 -14.61 3.97
N GLU A 404 -10.63 -13.79 5.00
CA GLU A 404 -11.94 -13.20 5.30
C GLU A 404 -12.53 -12.38 4.15
N PHE A 405 -11.69 -11.65 3.41
CA PHE A 405 -12.11 -10.86 2.26
C PHE A 405 -12.51 -11.78 1.09
N PHE A 406 -11.68 -12.78 0.79
CA PHE A 406 -11.94 -13.70 -0.33
C PHE A 406 -13.13 -14.62 -0.07
N THR A 407 -13.39 -14.98 1.19
CA THR A 407 -14.58 -15.75 1.59
C THR A 407 -15.89 -15.01 1.31
N LEU A 408 -15.87 -13.67 1.32
CA LEU A 408 -17.01 -12.85 0.96
C LEU A 408 -17.17 -12.62 -0.55
N LEU A 409 -16.26 -13.13 -1.38
CA LEU A 409 -16.42 -13.12 -2.83
C LEU A 409 -17.40 -14.21 -3.29
N PRO A 410 -18.30 -13.91 -4.23
CA PRO A 410 -19.36 -14.84 -4.62
C PRO A 410 -18.75 -16.14 -5.18
N GLU A 411 -19.21 -17.30 -4.66
CA GLU A 411 -18.77 -18.62 -5.12
C GLU A 411 -19.33 -18.98 -6.51
N GLU A 412 -20.55 -18.53 -6.79
CA GLU A 412 -21.22 -18.67 -8.09
C GLU A 412 -21.26 -17.30 -8.78
N THR A 413 -21.16 -17.26 -10.12
CA THR A 413 -21.44 -16.03 -10.87
C THR A 413 -22.83 -15.54 -10.47
N PRO A 414 -22.95 -14.39 -9.76
CA PRO A 414 -24.25 -13.90 -9.37
C PRO A 414 -25.09 -13.72 -10.65
N ARG A 415 -26.41 -13.93 -10.53
CA ARG A 415 -27.33 -13.65 -11.65
C ARG A 415 -26.95 -12.30 -12.26
N PRO A 416 -26.97 -12.17 -13.60
CA PRO A 416 -26.18 -11.17 -14.27
C PRO A 416 -26.62 -9.77 -13.80
N PHE A 417 -25.71 -9.06 -13.13
CA PHE A 417 -25.74 -7.60 -12.92
C PHE A 417 -26.68 -7.01 -11.87
N SER A 418 -26.89 -7.68 -10.73
CA SER A 418 -27.26 -6.95 -9.50
C SER A 418 -26.04 -6.87 -8.59
N LEU A 419 -25.49 -5.65 -8.42
CA LEU A 419 -24.36 -5.41 -7.51
C LEU A 419 -24.69 -5.77 -6.05
N LEU A 420 -25.98 -5.80 -5.73
CA LEU A 420 -26.57 -5.98 -4.42
C LEU A 420 -27.30 -7.32 -4.27
N ALA A 421 -26.94 -8.35 -5.03
CA ALA A 421 -27.55 -9.66 -4.87
C ALA A 421 -27.29 -10.21 -3.46
N GLY A 422 -28.32 -10.18 -2.60
CA GLY A 422 -28.23 -10.65 -1.22
C GLY A 422 -27.78 -12.12 -1.16
N ARG A 423 -26.79 -12.40 -0.31
CA ARG A 423 -26.37 -13.78 -0.02
C ARG A 423 -27.45 -14.49 0.77
N LYS A 424 -27.73 -15.76 0.40
CA LYS A 424 -28.63 -16.63 1.17
C LYS A 424 -27.96 -17.23 2.41
N GLN A 425 -26.64 -17.42 2.37
CA GLN A 425 -25.87 -17.93 3.49
C GLN A 425 -25.45 -16.76 4.39
N LYS A 426 -25.88 -16.83 5.65
CA LYS A 426 -25.51 -15.85 6.68
C LYS A 426 -24.15 -16.11 7.30
N GLN A 427 -23.70 -17.36 7.34
CA GLN A 427 -22.43 -17.75 7.96
C GLN A 427 -21.58 -18.49 6.93
N ILE A 428 -20.33 -18.09 6.78
CA ILE A 428 -19.40 -18.69 5.82
C ILE A 428 -18.14 -19.09 6.56
N TRP A 429 -17.77 -20.37 6.43
CA TRP A 429 -16.59 -20.94 7.06
C TRP A 429 -15.37 -20.79 6.17
N PHE A 430 -14.21 -20.55 6.76
CA PHE A 430 -12.97 -20.41 6.02
C PHE A 430 -11.74 -20.85 6.80
N ALA A 431 -10.67 -21.13 6.06
CA ALA A 431 -9.39 -21.58 6.57
C ALA A 431 -8.49 -20.38 6.92
N LEU A 432 -8.16 -20.23 8.20
CA LEU A 432 -7.32 -19.17 8.73
C LEU A 432 -5.89 -19.69 9.01
N PRO A 433 -4.84 -19.14 8.38
CA PRO A 433 -3.44 -19.48 8.72
C PRO A 433 -3.09 -18.96 10.12
N LEU A 434 -3.20 -19.82 11.13
CA LEU A 434 -3.30 -19.43 12.54
C LEU A 434 -2.05 -18.67 13.02
N ASP A 435 -0.87 -19.21 12.81
CA ASP A 435 0.40 -18.60 13.26
C ASP A 435 0.61 -17.19 12.70
N PHE A 436 0.29 -17.01 11.42
CA PHE A 436 0.46 -15.73 10.74
C PHE A 436 -0.60 -14.73 11.21
N PHE A 437 -1.85 -15.17 11.27
CA PHE A 437 -2.96 -14.33 11.68
C PHE A 437 -2.83 -13.91 13.14
N GLN A 438 -2.47 -14.83 14.04
CA GLN A 438 -2.23 -14.54 15.46
C GLN A 438 -1.12 -13.51 15.65
N LYS A 439 0.01 -13.63 14.93
CA LYS A 439 1.07 -12.62 14.96
C LYS A 439 0.57 -11.25 14.48
N THR A 440 -0.24 -11.23 13.43
CA THR A 440 -0.82 -9.99 12.88
C THR A 440 -1.78 -9.34 13.88
N VAL A 441 -2.71 -10.11 14.44
CA VAL A 441 -3.66 -9.64 15.45
C VAL A 441 -2.92 -9.15 16.70
N ALA A 442 -1.94 -9.90 17.21
CA ALA A 442 -1.17 -9.52 18.38
C ALA A 442 -0.41 -8.20 18.19
N ARG A 443 0.24 -8.01 17.04
CA ARG A 443 0.89 -6.74 16.70
C ARG A 443 -0.09 -5.59 16.62
N ARG A 444 -1.28 -5.82 16.04
CA ARG A 444 -2.32 -4.80 15.99
C ARG A 444 -2.84 -4.43 17.38
N VAL A 445 -3.06 -5.42 18.25
CA VAL A 445 -3.44 -5.15 19.65
C VAL A 445 -2.39 -4.28 20.33
N ALA A 446 -1.10 -4.61 20.20
CA ALA A 446 -0.02 -3.79 20.74
C ALA A 446 -0.07 -2.33 20.23
N LYS A 447 -0.27 -2.13 18.92
CA LYS A 447 -0.41 -0.79 18.34
C LYS A 447 -1.67 -0.05 18.83
N ILE A 448 -2.79 -0.76 19.05
CA ILE A 448 -3.99 -0.19 19.67
C ILE A 448 -3.67 0.31 21.08
N GLU A 449 -2.97 -0.48 21.89
CA GLU A 449 -2.58 -0.08 23.25
C GLU A 449 -1.69 1.17 23.25
N ASP A 450 -0.73 1.24 22.32
CA ASP A 450 0.14 2.40 22.18
C ASP A 450 -0.66 3.66 21.81
N VAL A 451 -1.58 3.57 20.85
CA VAL A 451 -2.44 4.69 20.41
C VAL A 451 -3.37 5.15 21.54
N ILE A 452 -3.99 4.21 22.26
CA ILE A 452 -4.92 4.49 23.38
C ILE A 452 -4.19 5.10 24.58
N SER A 453 -2.91 4.81 24.73
CA SER A 453 -2.06 5.36 25.78
C SER A 453 -1.56 6.77 25.46
N ASP A 454 -1.58 7.20 24.19
CA ASP A 454 -1.18 8.55 23.77
C ASP A 454 -2.30 9.57 24.02
N PRO A 455 -2.09 10.62 24.83
CA PRO A 455 -3.06 11.71 25.02
C PRO A 455 -3.52 12.40 23.73
N GLN A 456 -2.78 12.28 22.62
CA GLN A 456 -3.17 12.82 21.33
C GLN A 456 -4.42 12.14 20.74
N ILE A 457 -4.80 10.95 21.21
CA ILE A 457 -6.03 10.28 20.77
C ILE A 457 -7.27 11.16 20.97
N TYR A 458 -7.33 11.95 22.05
CA TYR A 458 -8.43 12.87 22.35
C TYR A 458 -8.50 14.09 21.41
N ARG A 459 -7.53 14.25 20.51
CA ARG A 459 -7.51 15.31 19.49
C ARG A 459 -7.98 14.83 18.12
N MET A 460 -8.27 13.54 17.96
CA MET A 460 -8.90 13.01 16.76
C MET A 460 -10.29 13.64 16.61
N LYS A 461 -10.76 13.77 15.36
CA LYS A 461 -12.16 14.15 15.13
C LYS A 461 -13.07 13.05 15.66
N ASP A 462 -14.24 13.41 16.17
CA ASP A 462 -15.15 12.46 16.84
C ASP A 462 -15.46 11.23 15.97
N LEU A 463 -15.76 11.44 14.67
CA LEU A 463 -16.03 10.34 13.75
C LEU A 463 -14.81 9.45 13.49
N ASP A 464 -13.62 10.04 13.35
CA ASP A 464 -12.37 9.30 13.15
C ASP A 464 -12.04 8.45 14.38
N LEU A 465 -12.26 8.99 15.58
CA LEU A 465 -12.09 8.27 16.84
C LEU A 465 -13.05 7.09 16.96
N LEU A 466 -14.29 7.23 16.50
CA LEU A 466 -15.26 6.14 16.55
C LEU A 466 -15.03 5.08 15.49
N ARG A 467 -14.57 5.46 14.30
CA ARG A 467 -14.05 4.51 13.31
C ARG A 467 -12.88 3.70 13.89
N PHE A 468 -11.97 4.37 14.58
CA PHE A 468 -10.91 3.71 15.35
C PHE A 468 -11.48 2.79 16.43
N PHE A 469 -12.49 3.23 17.19
CA PHE A 469 -13.11 2.44 18.26
C PHE A 469 -13.67 1.11 17.74
N TRP A 470 -14.44 1.13 16.65
CA TRP A 470 -14.99 -0.10 16.07
C TRP A 470 -13.87 -1.00 15.54
N ALA A 471 -12.82 -0.44 14.91
CA ALA A 471 -11.70 -1.22 14.37
C ALA A 471 -10.84 -1.86 15.45
N ALA A 472 -10.62 -1.12 16.55
CA ALA A 472 -9.94 -1.61 17.74
C ALA A 472 -10.76 -2.71 18.43
N SER A 473 -12.07 -2.50 18.60
CA SER A 473 -12.99 -3.47 19.20
C SER A 473 -13.02 -4.78 18.40
N ARG A 474 -13.16 -4.72 17.07
CA ARG A 474 -13.06 -5.89 16.18
C ARG A 474 -11.76 -6.65 16.39
N THR A 475 -10.63 -5.93 16.42
CA THR A 475 -9.30 -6.53 16.60
C THR A 475 -9.16 -7.22 17.97
N LYS A 476 -9.64 -6.58 19.05
CA LYS A 476 -9.60 -7.15 20.41
C LYS A 476 -10.52 -8.35 20.58
N LEU A 477 -11.74 -8.28 20.04
CA LEU A 477 -12.67 -9.42 20.01
C LEU A 477 -12.07 -10.62 19.27
N LEU A 478 -11.41 -10.38 18.14
CA LEU A 478 -10.69 -11.41 17.41
C LEU A 478 -9.55 -12.00 18.22
N ALA A 479 -8.73 -11.16 18.86
CA ALA A 479 -7.66 -11.64 19.72
C ALA A 479 -8.18 -12.57 20.83
N ALA A 480 -9.31 -12.21 21.44
CA ALA A 480 -9.96 -13.04 22.45
C ALA A 480 -10.58 -14.33 21.89
N SER A 481 -11.02 -14.35 20.63
CA SER A 481 -11.62 -15.54 20.01
C SER A 481 -10.61 -16.53 19.44
N LEU A 482 -9.33 -16.15 19.31
CA LEU A 482 -8.28 -17.04 18.79
C LEU A 482 -8.08 -18.30 19.63
N ASP A 483 -8.43 -18.30 20.91
CA ASP A 483 -8.33 -19.47 21.79
C ASP A 483 -9.63 -20.31 21.83
N ASN A 484 -10.73 -19.82 21.25
CA ASN A 484 -12.01 -20.54 21.22
C ASN A 484 -12.00 -21.66 20.16
N GLU A 485 -12.90 -22.62 20.24
CA GLU A 485 -13.04 -23.64 19.18
C GLU A 485 -13.38 -23.00 17.82
N GLU A 486 -14.21 -21.97 17.84
CA GLU A 486 -14.67 -21.22 16.67
C GLU A 486 -14.17 -19.76 16.73
N VAL A 487 -13.45 -19.33 15.69
CA VAL A 487 -13.03 -17.92 15.53
C VAL A 487 -14.10 -17.17 14.74
N ARG A 488 -14.85 -16.30 15.40
CA ARG A 488 -15.83 -15.41 14.75
C ARG A 488 -15.22 -14.10 14.31
N VAL A 489 -15.43 -13.71 13.06
CA VAL A 489 -14.95 -12.45 12.48
C VAL A 489 -16.13 -11.49 12.22
N PRO A 490 -16.42 -10.54 13.13
CA PRO A 490 -17.47 -9.56 12.89
C PRO A 490 -17.00 -8.54 11.85
N VAL A 491 -17.81 -8.30 10.81
CA VAL A 491 -17.48 -7.46 9.65
C VAL A 491 -18.01 -6.04 9.74
N THR A 492 -19.24 -5.86 10.23
CA THR A 492 -19.90 -4.55 10.32
C THR A 492 -19.87 -4.01 11.74
N SER A 493 -20.06 -2.69 11.92
CA SER A 493 -20.21 -2.10 13.25
C SER A 493 -21.38 -2.72 14.02
N ARG A 494 -22.43 -3.15 13.31
CA ARG A 494 -23.57 -3.84 13.89
C ARG A 494 -23.18 -5.20 14.48
N GLN A 495 -22.42 -6.01 13.75
CA GLN A 495 -21.94 -7.30 14.26
C GLN A 495 -20.90 -7.14 15.37
N ILE A 496 -20.06 -6.10 15.29
CA ILE A 496 -19.13 -5.76 16.37
C ILE A 496 -19.91 -5.36 17.63
N LEU A 497 -20.97 -4.56 17.49
CA LEU A 497 -21.86 -4.19 18.59
C LEU A 497 -22.44 -5.43 19.27
N GLU A 498 -22.98 -6.38 18.50
CA GLU A 498 -23.57 -7.61 19.04
C GLU A 498 -22.53 -8.43 19.81
N ALA A 499 -21.32 -8.59 19.26
CA ALA A 499 -20.22 -9.25 19.95
C ALA A 499 -19.76 -8.49 21.23
N LEU A 500 -19.76 -7.15 21.21
CA LEU A 500 -19.44 -6.35 22.40
C LEU A 500 -20.50 -6.44 23.49
N MET A 501 -21.78 -6.56 23.12
CA MET A 501 -22.88 -6.78 24.07
C MET A 501 -22.77 -8.14 24.75
N GLU A 502 -22.38 -9.18 24.01
CA GLU A 502 -22.08 -10.50 24.58
C GLU A 502 -20.86 -10.44 25.52
N PHE A 503 -19.82 -9.70 25.13
CA PHE A 503 -18.61 -9.52 25.92
C PHE A 503 -18.85 -8.71 27.22
N SER A 504 -19.67 -7.66 27.16
CA SER A 504 -20.01 -6.83 28.32
C SER A 504 -21.50 -6.43 28.34
N PRO A 505 -22.39 -7.31 28.85
CA PRO A 505 -23.84 -7.03 28.86
C PRO A 505 -24.26 -5.79 29.64
N LYS A 506 -23.50 -5.44 30.69
CA LYS A 506 -23.73 -4.22 31.50
C LYS A 506 -23.58 -2.92 30.68
N ASP A 507 -22.87 -3.01 29.56
CA ASP A 507 -22.51 -1.91 28.69
C ASP A 507 -23.47 -1.78 27.48
N GLU A 508 -24.45 -2.69 27.34
CA GLU A 508 -25.40 -2.73 26.23
C GLU A 508 -26.13 -1.40 25.95
N PRO A 509 -26.69 -0.67 26.95
CA PRO A 509 -27.45 0.54 26.65
C PRO A 509 -26.60 1.62 25.99
N TRP A 510 -25.37 1.85 26.48
CA TRP A 510 -24.53 2.90 25.93
C TRP A 510 -23.87 2.50 24.60
N LEU A 511 -23.55 1.20 24.43
CA LEU A 511 -23.03 0.69 23.15
C LEU A 511 -24.08 0.84 22.04
N SER A 512 -25.35 0.60 22.36
CA SER A 512 -26.48 0.82 21.45
C SER A 512 -26.60 2.29 21.06
N ASP A 513 -26.58 3.19 22.05
CA ASP A 513 -26.67 4.63 21.81
C ASP A 513 -25.46 5.14 21.00
N LEU A 514 -24.26 4.64 21.30
CA LEU A 514 -23.04 4.96 20.53
C LEU A 514 -23.19 4.54 19.06
N HIS A 515 -23.70 3.34 18.80
CA HIS A 515 -23.89 2.83 17.43
C HIS A 515 -24.88 3.70 16.64
N VAL A 516 -26.00 4.08 17.26
CA VAL A 516 -26.98 4.99 16.65
C VAL A 516 -26.34 6.32 16.26
N GLU A 517 -25.59 6.94 17.18
CA GLU A 517 -24.93 8.20 16.91
C GLU A 517 -23.83 8.05 15.84
N TYR A 518 -23.08 6.94 15.86
CA TYR A 518 -22.08 6.62 14.84
C TYR A 518 -22.70 6.52 13.44
N THR A 519 -23.79 5.78 13.29
CA THR A 519 -24.53 5.67 12.03
C THR A 519 -25.07 7.03 11.57
N ARG A 520 -25.53 7.89 12.49
CA ARG A 520 -25.93 9.27 12.14
C ARG A 520 -24.75 10.08 11.62
N GLY A 521 -23.60 10.02 12.29
CA GLY A 521 -22.38 10.71 11.88
C GLY A 521 -21.86 10.26 10.51
N LEU A 522 -21.89 8.95 10.22
CA LEU A 522 -21.56 8.41 8.90
C LEU A 522 -22.47 8.96 7.81
N LEU A 523 -23.77 9.11 8.07
CA LEU A 523 -24.75 9.65 7.12
C LEU A 523 -24.71 11.18 6.99
N GLY A 524 -23.68 11.85 7.54
CA GLY A 524 -23.57 13.31 7.56
C GLY A 524 -24.68 14.01 8.35
N LYS A 525 -25.43 13.29 9.18
CA LYS A 525 -26.49 13.84 10.03
C LYS A 525 -25.86 14.40 11.31
N GLU A 526 -26.55 15.37 11.91
CA GLU A 526 -26.16 15.87 13.24
C GLU A 526 -26.13 14.71 14.24
N SER A 527 -25.02 14.59 14.96
CA SER A 527 -24.74 13.53 15.92
C SER A 527 -24.04 14.09 17.16
N GLU A 528 -24.23 13.43 18.30
CA GLU A 528 -23.66 13.81 19.59
C GLU A 528 -22.43 12.95 19.97
N LEU A 529 -21.64 12.55 18.95
CA LEU A 529 -20.50 11.62 19.11
C LEU A 529 -19.50 12.03 20.18
N TYR A 530 -19.26 13.34 20.35
CA TYR A 530 -18.37 13.90 21.36
C TYR A 530 -18.68 13.39 22.79
N ARG A 531 -19.92 13.02 23.09
CA ARG A 531 -20.34 12.52 24.41
C ARG A 531 -19.76 11.14 24.74
N TYR A 532 -19.40 10.36 23.73
CA TYR A 532 -18.97 8.97 23.89
C TYR A 532 -17.44 8.81 23.90
N VAL A 533 -16.69 9.81 23.43
CA VAL A 533 -15.22 9.75 23.26
C VAL A 533 -14.48 9.19 24.48
N SER A 534 -14.72 9.75 25.67
CA SER A 534 -14.00 9.33 26.88
C SER A 534 -14.35 7.92 27.29
N LYS A 535 -15.65 7.56 27.25
CA LYS A 535 -16.13 6.22 27.62
C LYS A 535 -15.67 5.16 26.63
N SER A 536 -15.61 5.47 25.33
CA SER A 536 -15.08 4.58 24.29
C SER A 536 -13.61 4.23 24.54
N ILE A 537 -12.78 5.22 24.90
CA ILE A 537 -11.36 4.99 25.22
C ILE A 537 -11.23 4.14 26.50
N GLU A 538 -11.99 4.46 27.55
CA GLU A 538 -11.99 3.69 28.80
C GLU A 538 -12.44 2.24 28.59
N PHE A 539 -13.47 2.04 27.76
CA PHE A 539 -13.96 0.71 27.40
C PHE A 539 -12.88 -0.10 26.67
N LEU A 540 -12.23 0.49 25.66
CA LEU A 540 -11.14 -0.20 24.95
C LEU A 540 -9.98 -0.54 25.89
N LYS A 541 -9.65 0.28 26.90
CA LYS A 541 -8.63 -0.05 27.91
C LYS A 541 -9.03 -1.22 28.82
N GLY A 542 -10.33 -1.44 28.99
CA GLY A 542 -10.88 -2.49 29.84
C GLY A 542 -11.11 -3.83 29.14
N MET A 543 -11.12 -3.84 27.80
CA MET A 543 -11.10 -5.06 26.97
C MET A 543 -9.70 -5.67 26.94
#